data_AF-A0AAD6NB06-F1
#
_entry.id   AF-A0AAD6NB06-F1
#
_cell.length_a   1.000
_cell.length_b   1.000
_cell.length_c   1.000
_cell.angle_alpha   90.00
_cell.angle_beta   90.00
_cell.angle_gamma   90.00
#
_symmetry.space_group_name_H-M   'P 1'
#
loop_
_entity.id
_entity.type
_entity.pdbx_description
1 polymer ?
#
loop_
_entity_poly.entity_id
_entity_poly.type
_entity_poly.pdbx_seq_one_letter_code
_entity_poly.pdbx_strand_id
1 'polypeptide(L)' 'MGVPFEALLPYGIIITMFGVTGYGLHYVKRFANDGKKARWNRDLWDRQIQQSPSTPGFDVSNPWKIEKRIY' A
#
# COMPACT_ATOMS: atom_id res chain seq x y z
N MET A 1 11.72 -29.72 -34.40
CA MET A 1 10.46 -28.94 -34.50
C MET A 1 10.63 -27.70 -33.63
N GLY A 2 10.51 -26.50 -34.19
CA GLY A 2 10.61 -25.24 -33.43
C GLY A 2 9.41 -25.05 -32.50
N VAL A 3 9.57 -24.26 -31.44
CA VAL A 3 8.49 -23.98 -30.49
C VAL A 3 7.33 -23.27 -31.20
N PRO A 4 6.08 -23.75 -31.09
CA PRO A 4 4.93 -23.14 -31.76
C PRO A 4 4.56 -21.83 -31.07
N PHE A 5 4.94 -20.69 -31.68
CA PHE A 5 4.75 -19.37 -31.09
C PHE A 5 3.26 -19.01 -30.93
N GLU A 6 2.38 -19.54 -31.78
CA GLU A 6 0.94 -19.30 -31.67
C GLU A 6 0.39 -19.83 -30.34
N ALA A 7 0.97 -20.90 -29.80
CA ALA A 7 0.60 -21.44 -28.50
C ALA A 7 1.10 -20.58 -27.33
N LEU A 8 2.09 -19.71 -27.55
CA LEU A 8 2.66 -18.82 -26.53
C LEU A 8 1.98 -17.45 -26.49
N LEU A 9 1.33 -17.02 -27.58
CA LEU A 9 0.62 -15.74 -27.66
C LEU A 9 -0.39 -15.53 -26.52
N PRO A 10 -1.25 -16.51 -26.17
CA PRO A 10 -2.20 -16.34 -25.06
C PRO A 10 -1.49 -16.11 -23.72
N TYR A 11 -0.40 -16.85 -23.47
CA TYR A 11 0.37 -16.70 -22.24
C TYR A 11 1.11 -15.36 -22.19
N GLY A 12 1.62 -14.87 -23.31
CA GLY A 12 2.22 -13.54 -23.41
C GLY A 12 1.23 -12.43 -23.07
N ILE A 13 -0.01 -12.52 -23.56
CA ILE A 13 -1.08 -11.56 -23.22
C ILE A 13 -1.39 -11.63 -21.72
N ILE A 14 -1.52 -12.82 -21.14
CA ILE A 14 -1.77 -12.99 -19.71
C ILE A 14 -0.64 -12.35 -18.88
N ILE A 15 0.62 -12.68 -19.18
CA ILE A 15 1.78 -12.13 -18.47
C ILE A 15 1.82 -10.61 -18.57
N THR A 16 1.54 -10.04 -19.74
CA THR A 16 1.53 -8.59 -19.93
C THR A 16 0.41 -7.92 -19.14
N MET A 17 -0.82 -8.45 -19.16
CA MET A 17 -1.93 -7.88 -18.38
C MET A 17 -1.68 -7.94 -16.88
N PHE A 18 -1.21 -9.08 -16.36
CA PHE A 18 -0.85 -9.22 -14.94
C PHE A 18 0.35 -8.33 -14.58
N GLY A 19 1.34 -8.21 -15.46
CA GLY A 19 2.50 -7.35 -15.28
C GLY A 19 2.12 -5.86 -15.19
N VAL A 20 1.31 -5.38 -16.14
CA VAL A 20 0.83 -3.99 -16.17
C VAL A 20 -0.02 -3.69 -14.94
N THR A 21 -0.92 -4.58 -14.55
CA THR A 21 -1.77 -4.39 -13.37
C THR A 21 -0.95 -4.36 -12.08
N GLY A 22 -0.02 -5.32 -11.91
CA GLY A 22 0.84 -5.40 -10.73
C GLY A 22 1.76 -4.18 -10.60
N TYR A 23 2.38 -3.75 -11.71
CA TYR A 23 3.22 -2.55 -11.72
C TYR A 23 2.41 -1.28 -11.48
N GLY A 24 1.22 -1.17 -12.07
CA GLY A 24 0.30 -0.04 -11.86
C GLY A 24 -0.07 0.11 -10.38
N LEU A 25 -0.47 -0.97 -9.71
CA LEU A 25 -0.77 -0.96 -8.28
C LEU A 25 0.46 -0.58 -7.44
N HIS A 26 1.64 -1.10 -7.79
CA HIS A 26 2.88 -0.75 -7.10
C HIS A 26 3.18 0.76 -7.22
N TYR A 27 3.01 1.33 -8.41
CA TYR A 27 3.27 2.74 -8.67
C TYR A 27 2.29 3.65 -7.92
N VAL A 28 0.98 3.37 -8.00
CA VAL A 28 -0.05 4.13 -7.28
C VAL A 28 0.20 4.09 -5.77
N LYS A 29 0.54 2.92 -5.24
CA LYS A 29 0.84 2.76 -3.81
C LYS A 29 2.11 3.52 -3.40
N ARG A 30 3.12 3.60 -4.27
CA ARG A 30 4.33 4.39 -4.04
C ARG A 30 4.03 5.88 -4.09
N PHE A 31 3.21 6.32 -5.04
CA PHE A 31 2.80 7.72 -5.15
C PHE A 31 2.00 8.18 -3.92
N ALA A 32 1.04 7.38 -3.46
CA ALA A 32 0.24 7.68 -2.27
C ALA A 32 1.04 7.68 -0.94
N ASN A 33 2.26 7.12 -0.93
CA ASN A 33 3.13 7.09 0.24
C ASN A 33 4.32 8.07 0.09
N ASP A 34 4.15 9.17 -0.64
CA ASP A 34 5.20 10.18 -0.88
C ASP A 34 6.50 9.58 -1.47
N GLY A 35 6.36 8.57 -2.33
CA GLY A 35 7.49 7.85 -2.90
C GLY A 35 8.11 6.82 -1.95
N LYS A 36 7.60 6.61 -0.74
CA LYS A 36 8.10 5.59 0.19
C LYS A 36 7.50 4.22 -0.14
N LYS A 37 8.25 3.15 0.16
CA LYS A 37 7.75 1.78 0.02
C LYS A 37 6.62 1.57 1.01
N ALA A 38 5.49 1.03 0.56
CA ALA A 38 4.40 0.68 1.45
C ALA A 38 4.85 -0.39 2.45
N ARG A 39 4.44 -0.22 3.71
CA ARG A 39 4.67 -1.20 4.77
C ARG A 39 3.61 -2.30 4.71
N TRP A 40 4.03 -3.53 4.92
CA TRP A 40 3.21 -4.73 4.95
C TRP A 40 3.29 -5.34 6.34
N ASN A 41 2.29 -6.13 6.74
CA ASN A 41 2.26 -6.82 8.03
C ASN A 41 2.50 -5.90 9.25
N ARG A 42 1.78 -4.76 9.32
CA ARG A 42 1.87 -3.87 10.49
C ARG A 42 1.22 -4.52 11.70
N ASP A 43 1.98 -4.62 12.78
CA ASP A 43 1.48 -5.07 14.08
C ASP A 43 0.82 -3.91 14.86
N LEU A 44 0.38 -4.20 16.08
CA LEU A 44 -0.27 -3.20 16.95
C LEU A 44 0.71 -2.08 17.32
N TRP A 45 1.97 -2.41 17.55
CA TRP A 45 3.01 -1.46 17.93
C TRP A 45 3.31 -0.47 16.79
N ASP A 46 3.41 -0.95 15.55
CA ASP A 46 3.63 -0.12 14.36
C ASP A 46 2.49 0.87 14.10
N ARG A 47 1.26 0.46 14.41
CA ARG A 47 0.09 1.34 14.31
C ARG A 47 0.14 2.43 15.38
N GLN A 48 0.51 2.06 16.62
CA GLN A 48 0.63 3.00 17.72
C GLN A 48 1.74 4.03 17.48
N ILE A 49 2.92 3.64 16.98
CA ILE A 49 4.01 4.59 16.69
C ILE A 49 3.60 5.61 15.63
N GLN A 50 2.80 5.21 14.63
CA GLN A 50 2.31 6.18 13.65
C GLN A 50 1.37 7.22 14.27
N GLN A 51 0.66 6.84 15.34
CA GLN A 51 -0.20 7.69 16.14
C GLN A 51 0.52 8.24 17.39
N SER A 52 1.84 8.21 17.45
CA SER A 52 2.61 8.67 18.62
C SER A 52 2.41 10.17 18.88
N PRO A 53 2.55 10.66 20.14
CA PRO A 53 2.52 12.08 20.47
C PRO A 53 3.50 12.97 19.70
N SER A 54 4.57 12.38 19.18
CA SER A 54 5.55 13.06 18.34
C SER A 54 5.10 13.28 16.89
N THR A 55 3.99 12.67 16.46
CA THR A 55 3.43 12.86 15.12
C THR A 55 2.65 14.18 15.05
N PRO A 56 2.93 15.06 14.07
CA PRO A 56 2.18 16.30 13.89
C PRO A 56 0.66 16.04 13.79
N GLY A 57 -0.14 16.80 14.54
CA GLY A 57 -1.60 16.64 14.59
C GLY A 57 -2.11 15.64 15.63
N PHE A 58 -1.25 14.96 16.40
CA PHE A 58 -1.70 14.09 17.49
C PHE A 58 -2.49 14.83 18.57
N ASP A 59 -2.08 16.05 18.94
CA ASP A 59 -2.74 16.80 20.01
C ASP A 59 -4.22 17.13 19.72
N VAL A 60 -4.59 17.25 18.45
CA VAL A 60 -5.95 17.55 18.00
C VAL A 60 -6.76 16.31 17.61
N SER A 61 -6.10 15.15 17.44
CA SER A 61 -6.73 13.91 16.97
C SER A 61 -6.70 12.77 17.99
N ASN A 62 -6.12 12.99 19.18
CA ASN A 62 -6.02 11.98 20.21
C ASN A 62 -7.42 11.57 20.75
N PRO A 63 -7.89 10.34 20.47
CA PRO A 63 -9.24 9.90 20.84
C PRO A 63 -9.45 9.96 22.36
N TRP A 64 -8.43 9.67 23.17
CA TRP A 64 -8.52 9.72 24.64
C TRP A 64 -8.66 11.15 25.21
N LYS A 65 -8.21 12.18 24.47
CA LYS A 65 -8.43 13.60 24.81
C LYS A 65 -9.79 14.09 24.30
N ILE A 66 -10.25 13.59 23.15
CA ILE A 66 -11.51 13.97 22.51
C ILE A 66 -12.70 13.37 23.26
N GLU A 67 -12.66 12.07 23.57
CA GLU A 67 -13.75 11.33 24.22
C GLU A 67 -14.04 11.89 25.63
N LYS A 68 -13.02 12.38 26.34
CA LYS A 68 -13.16 13.05 27.65
C LYS A 68 -13.72 14.49 27.58
N ARG A 69 -13.81 15.11 26.39
CA ARG A 69 -14.43 16.44 26.21
C ARG A 69 -15.92 16.38 25.87
N ILE A 70 -16.45 15.19 25.59
CA ILE A 70 -17.84 15.00 25.13
C ILE A 70 -18.80 14.75 26.32
N TYR A 71 -18.26 14.61 27.55
CA TYR A 71 -19.02 14.48 28.80
C TYR A 71 -18.87 15.72 29.67
#